data_AF-A0ABD0PZ92-F1
#
_entry.id   AF-A0ABD0PZ92-F1
#
_cell.length_a   1.000
_cell.length_b   1.000
_cell.length_c   1.000
_cell.angle_alpha   90.00
_cell.angle_beta   90.00
_cell.angle_gamma   90.00
#
_symmetry.space_group_name_H-M   'P 1'
#
loop_
_entity.id
_entity.type
_entity.pdbx_description
1 polymer ?
#
loop_
_entity_poly.entity_id
_entity_poly.type
_entity_poly.pdbx_seq_one_letter_code
_entity_poly.pdbx_strand_id
1 'polypeptide(L)' 'MKTVIVVHGGAWAIPDMLAEASVAGVKNAVQAGDAVLRNGGSAIDAVEKAVRALEDDPTFDA' A
#
# COMPACT_ATOMS: atom_id res chain seq x y z
N MET A 1 -17.64 -12.06 5.69
CA MET A 1 -17.35 -11.79 4.26
C MET A 1 -15.90 -12.11 3.99
N LYS A 2 -15.55 -12.53 2.77
CA LYS A 2 -14.16 -12.59 2.33
C LYS A 2 -13.78 -11.22 1.79
N THR A 3 -12.73 -10.61 2.34
CA THR A 3 -12.26 -9.28 1.95
C THR A 3 -11.09 -9.38 0.98
N VAL A 4 -10.89 -8.35 0.17
CA VAL A 4 -9.76 -8.19 -0.74
C VAL A 4 -9.37 -6.72 -0.74
N ILE A 5 -8.07 -6.45 -0.72
CA ILE A 5 -7.49 -5.13 -0.92
C ILE A 5 -6.42 -5.21 -2.00
N VAL A 6 -6.34 -4.17 -2.83
CA VAL A 6 -5.34 -4.03 -3.89
C VAL A 6 -4.71 -2.66 -3.72
N VAL A 7 -3.38 -2.62 -3.83
CA VAL A 7 -2.59 -1.39 -3.78
C VAL A 7 -1.73 -1.34 -5.04
N HIS A 8 -1.53 -0.14 -5.59
CA HIS A 8 -0.59 0.11 -6.67
C HIS A 8 0.32 1.28 -6.30
N GLY A 9 1.55 1.26 -6.79
CA GLY A 9 2.42 2.44 -6.81
C GLY A 9 2.16 3.32 -8.04
N GLY A 10 3.19 3.98 -8.57
CA GLY A 10 3.10 4.74 -9.82
C GLY A 10 3.31 3.91 -11.09
N ALA A 11 2.86 4.43 -12.23
CA ALA A 11 3.10 3.84 -13.56
C ALA A 11 4.29 4.53 -14.24
N TRP A 12 5.50 4.04 -13.98
CA TRP A 12 6.73 4.58 -14.57
C TRP A 12 7.79 3.50 -14.80
N ALA A 13 8.83 3.84 -15.57
CA ALA A 13 10.00 2.98 -15.74
C ALA A 13 10.87 3.05 -14.47
N ILE A 14 10.51 2.26 -13.46
CA ILE A 14 11.18 2.22 -12.14
C ILE A 14 12.67 1.90 -12.36
N PRO A 15 13.59 2.79 -11.95
CA PRO A 15 15.02 2.51 -11.96
C PRO A 15 15.36 1.32 -11.08
N ASP A 16 16.34 0.50 -11.45
CA ASP A 16 16.74 -0.69 -10.68
C ASP A 16 17.02 -0.39 -9.20
N MET A 17 17.61 0.78 -8.91
CA MET A 17 17.90 1.23 -7.54
C MET A 17 16.65 1.45 -6.68
N LEU A 18 15.47 1.66 -7.29
CA LEU A 18 14.19 1.87 -6.61
C LEU A 18 13.26 0.66 -6.72
N ALA A 19 13.62 -0.37 -7.49
CA ALA A 19 12.75 -1.52 -7.76
C ALA A 19 12.43 -2.30 -6.47
N GLU A 20 13.45 -2.63 -5.67
CA GLU A 20 13.25 -3.34 -4.40
C GLU A 20 12.45 -2.51 -3.40
N ALA A 21 12.77 -1.22 -3.28
CA ALA A 21 12.05 -0.28 -2.41
C ALA A 21 10.58 -0.16 -2.83
N SER A 22 10.28 -0.05 -4.13
CA SER A 22 8.92 0.06 -4.65
C SER A 22 8.10 -1.20 -4.35
N VAL A 23 8.69 -2.39 -4.52
CA VAL A 23 8.04 -3.66 -4.19
C VAL A 23 7.81 -3.80 -2.68
N ALA A 24 8.77 -3.39 -1.86
CA ALA A 24 8.62 -3.39 -0.41
C ALA A 24 7.52 -2.43 0.05
N GLY A 25 7.48 -1.22 -0.50
CA GLY A 25 6.51 -0.19 -0.17
C GLY A 25 5.07 -0.61 -0.44
N VAL A 26 4.77 -1.14 -1.64
CA VAL A 26 3.40 -1.63 -1.93
C VAL A 26 3.01 -2.84 -1.07
N LYS A 27 3.97 -3.67 -0.67
CA LYS A 27 3.74 -4.77 0.28
C LYS A 27 3.43 -4.24 1.69
N ASN A 28 4.14 -3.22 2.15
CA ASN A 28 3.87 -2.59 3.44
C ASN A 28 2.50 -1.93 3.45
N ALA A 29 2.15 -1.20 2.38
CA ALA A 29 0.85 -0.54 2.23
C ALA A 29 -0.31 -1.55 2.21
N VAL A 30 -0.20 -2.64 1.44
CA VAL A 30 -1.26 -3.66 1.41
C VAL A 30 -1.40 -4.38 2.75
N GLN A 31 -0.30 -4.62 3.47
CA GLN A 31 -0.34 -5.21 4.82
C GLN A 31 -1.02 -4.27 5.84
N ALA A 32 -0.76 -2.96 5.75
CA ALA A 32 -1.37 -1.97 6.63
C ALA A 32 -2.89 -1.92 6.46
N GLY A 33 -3.39 -1.93 5.21
CA GLY A 33 -4.82 -1.98 4.93
C GLY A 33 -5.47 -3.35 5.21
N ASP A 34 -4.79 -4.46 4.89
CA ASP A 34 -5.29 -5.81 5.20
C ASP A 34 -5.48 -6.02 6.70
N ALA A 35 -4.58 -5.49 7.54
CA ALA A 35 -4.73 -5.55 8.99
C ALA A 35 -6.03 -4.88 9.47
N VAL A 36 -6.44 -3.77 8.87
CA VAL A 36 -7.73 -3.11 9.19
C VAL A 36 -8.90 -4.03 8.85
N LEU A 37 -8.90 -4.61 7.64
CA LEU A 37 -9.97 -5.51 7.19
C LEU A 37 -10.05 -6.78 8.05
N ARG A 38 -8.91 -7.38 8.40
CA ARG A 38 -8.84 -8.58 9.25
C ARG A 38 -9.35 -8.34 10.67
N ASN A 39 -9.25 -7.10 11.15
CA ASN A 39 -9.75 -6.69 12.45
C ASN A 39 -11.21 -6.20 12.41
N GLY A 40 -11.91 -6.35 11.28
CA GLY A 40 -13.31 -5.96 11.13
C GLY A 40 -13.54 -4.47 10.88
N GLY A 41 -12.48 -3.72 10.54
CA GLY A 41 -12.58 -2.31 10.15
C GLY A 41 -13.29 -2.11 8.81
N SER A 42 -13.63 -0.85 8.50
CA SER A 42 -14.34 -0.54 7.26
C SER A 42 -13.41 -0.56 6.04
N ALA A 43 -14.00 -0.68 4.86
CA ALA A 43 -13.26 -0.56 3.60
C ALA A 43 -12.60 0.82 3.44
N ILE A 44 -13.25 1.89 3.94
CA ILE A 44 -12.70 3.26 3.90
C ILE A 44 -11.45 3.35 4.79
N ASP A 45 -11.53 2.86 6.02
CA ASP A 45 -10.38 2.88 6.95
C ASP A 45 -9.19 2.08 6.38
N ALA A 46 -9.48 0.95 5.72
CA ALA A 46 -8.45 0.10 5.14
C ALA A 46 -7.70 0.77 3.98
N VAL A 47 -8.42 1.42 3.05
CA VAL A 47 -7.78 2.11 1.93
C VAL A 47 -7.06 3.38 2.38
N GLU A 48 -7.63 4.13 3.33
CA GLU A 48 -6.96 5.30 3.92
C GLU A 48 -5.64 4.89 4.59
N LYS A 49 -5.66 3.80 5.37
CA LYS A 49 -4.46 3.30 6.05
C LYS A 49 -3.39 2.84 5.06
N ALA A 50 -3.79 2.19 3.97
CA ALA A 50 -2.88 1.76 2.92
C ALA A 50 -2.26 2.94 2.17
N VAL A 51 -3.04 3.97 1.82
CA VAL A 51 -2.54 5.16 1.11
C VAL A 51 -1.61 5.99 2.01
N ARG A 52 -1.94 6.19 3.29
CA ARG A 52 -1.03 6.86 4.23
C ARG A 52 0.34 6.19 4.32
N ALA A 53 0.39 4.85 4.25
CA ALA A 53 1.65 4.13 4.24
C ALA A 53 2.47 4.36 2.96
N LEU A 54 1.83 4.69 1.83
CA LEU A 54 2.53 5.14 0.62
C LEU A 54 2.97 6.60 0.74
N GLU A 55 2.13 7.49 1.30
CA GLU A 55 2.47 8.91 1.55
C GLU A 55 3.67 9.07 2.50
N ASP A 56 3.77 8.21 3.51
CA ASP A 56 4.90 8.21 4.46
C ASP A 56 6.19 7.60 3.87
N ASP A 57 6.13 6.87 2.76
CA ASP A 57 7.28 6.20 2.14
C ASP A 57 7.89 7.08 1.03
N PRO A 58 9.13 7.57 1.20
CA PRO A 58 9.78 8.49 0.25
C PRO A 58 10.06 7.88 -1.14
N THR A 59 9.82 6.58 -1.30
CA THR A 59 9.90 5.90 -2.61
C THR A 59 8.75 6.31 -3.54
N PHE A 60 7.63 6.77 -2.99
CA PHE A 60 6.43 7.12 -3.76
C PHE A 60 6.23 8.63 -3.85
N ASP A 61 5.62 9.06 -4.96
CA ASP A 61 5.13 10.42 -5.17
C ASP A 61 3.63 10.40 -4.93
N ALA A 62 3.21 10.76 -3.72
CA ALA A 62 1.86 10.64 -3.20
C ALA A 62 1.42 11.93 -2.51
#